data_AF-A0A7X8LCL8-F1
#
_entry.id   AF-A0A7X8LCL8-F1
#
_cell.length_a   1.000
_cell.length_b   1.000
_cell.length_c   1.000
_cell.angle_alpha   90.00
_cell.angle_beta   90.00
_cell.angle_gamma   90.00
#
_symmetry.space_group_name_H-M   'P 1'
#
loop_
_entity.id
_entity.type
_entity.pdbx_description
1 polymer ?
#
loop_
_entity_poly.entity_id
_entity_poly.type
_entity_poly.pdbx_seq_one_letter_code
_entity_poly.pdbx_strand_id
1 'polypeptide(L)'
;MERLVALINKDLLSAEERKELLDELYWADWTKLNNYYPNEVKKIFAFLRNTEFNVEEISLIQKLYNNPDGSYVEEFSHIVLKLYREDRTKFFKALHLNPEEGGNLAYLFRNDRFFDDVKLELAEILDSNKLTEDEAITASAFFKSYEYICKT
;
A
#
# COMPACT_ATOMS: atom_id res chain seq x y z
N MET A 1 10.70 -6.44 16.81
CA MET A 1 9.76 -5.82 17.78
C MET A 1 10.39 -4.69 18.58
N GLU A 2 11.46 -4.89 19.35
CA GLU A 2 12.15 -3.75 20.03
C GLU A 2 12.66 -2.71 19.02
N ARG A 3 13.16 -3.16 17.85
CA ARG A 3 13.60 -2.27 16.77
C ARG A 3 12.46 -1.43 16.19
N LEU A 4 11.35 -2.06 15.81
CA LEU A 4 10.12 -1.38 15.38
C LEU A 4 9.66 -0.32 16.39
N VAL A 5 9.59 -0.67 17.68
CA VAL A 5 9.19 0.26 18.76
C VAL A 5 10.20 1.42 18.90
N ALA A 6 11.50 1.14 18.76
CA ALA A 6 12.52 2.19 18.78
C ALA A 6 12.40 3.13 17.58
N LEU A 7 12.12 2.61 16.38
CA LEU A 7 11.97 3.40 15.16
C LEU A 7 10.74 4.31 15.22
N ILE A 8 9.57 3.78 15.54
CA ILE A 8 8.33 4.59 15.57
C ILE A 8 8.33 5.69 16.64
N ASN A 9 9.19 5.56 17.66
CA ASN A 9 9.33 6.54 18.72
C ASN A 9 10.38 7.63 18.43
N LYS A 10 11.04 7.62 17.26
CA LYS A 10 11.90 8.73 16.83
C LYS A 10 11.06 9.92 16.38
N ASP A 11 11.53 11.13 16.69
CA ASP A 11 10.87 12.37 16.27
C ASP A 11 10.90 12.55 14.74
N LEU A 12 11.99 12.13 14.09
CA LEU A 12 12.17 12.19 12.64
C LEU A 12 12.82 10.90 12.15
N LEU A 13 12.30 10.38 11.04
CA LEU A 13 12.83 9.21 10.36
C LEU A 13 13.36 9.62 8.98
N SER A 14 14.61 9.26 8.70
CA SER A 14 15.15 9.29 7.34
C SER A 14 14.41 8.30 6.42
N ALA A 15 14.56 8.45 5.09
CA ALA A 15 13.92 7.54 4.14
C ALA A 15 14.35 6.08 4.34
N GLU A 16 15.62 5.82 4.66
CA GLU A 16 16.09 4.45 4.96
C GLU A 16 15.46 3.90 6.24
N GLU A 17 15.35 4.71 7.29
CA GLU A 17 14.70 4.28 8.53
C GLU A 17 13.19 4.08 8.38
N ARG A 18 12.53 4.83 7.49
CA ARG A 18 11.13 4.60 7.14
C ARG A 18 10.96 3.29 6.38
N LYS A 19 11.83 2.99 5.43
CA LYS A 19 11.84 1.69 4.75
C LYS A 19 12.09 0.54 5.73
N GLU A 20 13.06 0.69 6.62
CA GLU A 20 13.33 -0.28 7.69
C GLU A 20 12.11 -0.47 8.60
N LEU A 21 11.44 0.61 9.00
CA LEU A 21 10.20 0.55 9.78
C LEU A 21 9.10 -0.21 9.04
N LEU A 22 8.89 0.07 7.74
CA LEU A 22 7.89 -0.61 6.92
C LEU A 22 8.18 -2.10 6.74
N ASP A 23 9.44 -2.50 6.59
CA ASP A 23 9.83 -3.91 6.53
C ASP A 23 9.64 -4.61 7.89
N GLU A 24 10.03 -3.96 9.00
CA GLU A 24 9.78 -4.49 10.35
C GLU A 24 8.28 -4.66 10.63
N LEU A 25 7.42 -3.77 10.11
CA LEU A 25 5.98 -3.88 10.22
C LEU A 25 5.41 -5.10 9.50
N TYR A 26 6.01 -5.49 8.36
CA TYR A 26 5.57 -6.66 7.60
C TYR A 26 5.74 -7.95 8.39
N TRP A 27 6.82 -8.03 9.18
CA TRP A 27 7.13 -9.20 10.01
C TRP A 27 6.59 -9.11 11.44
N ALA A 28 5.87 -8.04 11.78
CA ALA A 28 5.39 -7.81 13.13
C ALA A 28 4.23 -8.75 13.49
N ASP A 29 4.29 -9.31 14.70
CA ASP A 29 3.13 -9.89 15.35
C ASP A 29 2.26 -8.76 15.90
N TRP A 30 1.22 -8.39 15.13
CA TRP A 30 0.31 -7.28 15.44
C TRP A 30 -0.52 -7.52 16.70
N THR A 31 -0.92 -8.76 16.98
CA THR A 31 -1.60 -9.12 18.22
C THR A 31 -0.69 -8.83 19.41
N LYS A 32 0.56 -9.29 19.36
CA LYS A 32 1.55 -9.01 20.40
C LYS A 32 1.86 -7.52 20.49
N LEU A 33 2.06 -6.83 19.36
CA LEU A 33 2.33 -5.40 19.32
C LEU A 33 1.19 -4.61 19.98
N ASN A 34 -0.06 -4.94 19.70
CA ASN A 34 -1.21 -4.26 20.30
C ASN A 34 -1.34 -4.54 21.81
N ASN A 35 -1.06 -5.78 22.23
CA ASN A 35 -1.17 -6.15 23.65
C ASN A 35 -0.11 -5.47 24.53
N TYR A 36 1.12 -5.32 24.02
CA TYR A 36 2.24 -4.77 24.79
C TYR A 36 2.53 -3.29 24.51
N TYR A 37 2.20 -2.80 23.30
CA TYR A 37 2.53 -1.45 22.81
C TYR A 37 1.34 -0.78 22.08
N PRO A 38 0.16 -0.65 22.72
CA PRO A 38 -1.04 -0.12 22.07
C PRO A 38 -0.91 1.34 21.63
N ASN A 39 -0.03 2.14 22.25
CA ASN A 39 0.20 3.52 21.85
C ASN A 39 1.06 3.60 20.58
N GLU A 40 2.05 2.72 20.45
CA GLU A 40 2.89 2.59 19.27
C GLU A 40 2.07 2.15 18.06
N VAL A 41 1.09 1.26 18.23
CA VAL A 41 0.12 0.91 17.17
C VAL A 41 -0.59 2.16 16.65
N LYS A 42 -1.06 3.04 17.53
CA LYS A 42 -1.68 4.31 17.13
C LYS A 42 -0.70 5.22 16.39
N LYS A 43 0.57 5.28 16.84
CA LYS A 43 1.62 6.04 16.16
C LYS A 43 1.93 5.49 14.77
N ILE A 44 1.94 4.17 14.60
CA ILE A 44 2.14 3.51 13.29
C ILE A 44 1.05 3.94 12.33
N PHE A 45 -0.23 3.84 12.70
CA PHE A 45 -1.31 4.26 11.81
C PHE A 45 -1.30 5.77 11.57
N ALA A 46 -0.94 6.59 12.56
CA ALA A 46 -0.74 8.02 12.34
C ALA A 46 0.39 8.29 11.35
N PHE A 47 1.51 7.56 11.44
CA PHE A 47 2.63 7.63 10.50
C PHE A 47 2.20 7.25 9.09
N LEU A 48 1.53 6.10 8.92
CA LEU A 48 1.06 5.62 7.62
C LEU A 48 0.01 6.53 6.98
N ARG A 49 -0.78 7.27 7.78
CA ARG A 49 -1.78 8.21 7.26
C ARG A 49 -1.25 9.59 6.96
N ASN A 50 -0.23 10.07 7.67
CA ASN A 50 0.17 11.48 7.63
C ASN A 50 1.54 11.72 6.99
N THR A 51 2.19 10.67 6.47
CA THR A 51 3.50 10.78 5.82
C THR A 51 3.34 10.74 4.31
N GLU A 52 4.09 11.59 3.60
CA GLU A 52 4.27 11.45 2.16
C GLU A 52 5.34 10.39 1.87
N PHE A 53 4.97 9.39 1.08
CA PHE A 53 5.85 8.27 0.77
C PHE A 53 6.40 8.36 -0.65
N ASN A 54 7.63 7.87 -0.82
CA ASN A 54 8.25 7.64 -2.11
C ASN A 54 7.80 6.30 -2.72
N VAL A 55 8.26 6.00 -3.93
CA VAL A 55 7.85 4.79 -4.68
C VAL A 55 8.19 3.49 -3.93
N GLU A 56 9.40 3.40 -3.37
CA GLU A 56 9.84 2.20 -2.62
C GLU A 56 9.03 2.02 -1.34
N GLU A 57 8.78 3.09 -0.60
CA GLU A 57 7.99 3.08 0.62
C GLU A 57 6.52 2.68 0.34
N ILE A 58 5.91 3.20 -0.73
CA ILE A 58 4.56 2.79 -1.14
C ILE A 58 4.54 1.30 -1.49
N SER A 59 5.59 0.79 -2.14
CA SER A 59 5.67 -0.62 -2.51
C SER A 59 5.71 -1.53 -1.28
N LEU A 60 6.46 -1.12 -0.24
CA LEU A 60 6.43 -1.81 1.05
C LEU A 60 5.06 -1.74 1.72
N ILE A 61 4.37 -0.60 1.65
CA ILE A 61 3.01 -0.45 2.20
C ILE A 61 2.00 -1.33 1.45
N GLN A 62 2.09 -1.42 0.13
CA GLN A 62 1.27 -2.33 -0.68
C GLN A 62 1.46 -3.78 -0.21
N LYS A 63 2.71 -4.18 0.03
CA LYS A 63 3.05 -5.51 0.56
C LYS A 63 2.53 -5.74 1.98
N LEU A 64 2.46 -4.70 2.83
CA LEU A 64 1.86 -4.80 4.17
C LEU A 64 0.40 -5.26 4.12
N TYR A 65 -0.34 -4.90 3.08
CA TYR A 65 -1.74 -5.30 2.90
C TYR A 65 -1.92 -6.81 2.69
N ASN A 66 -0.86 -7.55 2.37
CA ASN A 66 -0.91 -9.02 2.30
C ASN A 66 -0.74 -9.72 3.66
N ASN A 67 -0.24 -9.01 4.67
CA ASN A 67 -0.06 -9.56 6.01
C ASN A 67 -0.73 -8.76 7.14
N PRO A 68 -1.91 -8.13 6.96
CA PRO A 68 -2.61 -7.53 8.07
C PRO A 68 -3.15 -8.66 8.95
N ASP A 69 -2.88 -8.56 10.24
CA ASP A 69 -3.77 -9.20 11.22
C ASP A 69 -5.21 -8.75 10.91
N GLY A 70 -6.15 -9.70 10.89
CA GLY A 70 -7.54 -9.47 10.47
C GLY A 70 -8.18 -8.25 11.14
N SER A 71 -7.73 -7.90 12.35
CA SER A 71 -8.17 -6.72 13.10
C SER A 71 -7.80 -5.37 12.48
N TYR A 72 -6.82 -5.31 11.56
CA TYR A 72 -6.34 -4.07 10.95
C TYR A 72 -6.51 -4.02 9.43
N VAL A 73 -7.14 -5.03 8.82
CA VAL A 73 -7.37 -5.08 7.37
C VAL A 73 -8.01 -3.78 6.86
N GLU A 74 -9.08 -3.31 7.52
CA GLU A 74 -9.80 -2.09 7.14
C GLU A 74 -8.91 -0.84 7.21
N GLU A 75 -8.03 -0.76 8.21
CA GLU A 75 -7.12 0.38 8.36
C GLU A 75 -6.07 0.41 7.25
N PHE A 76 -5.50 -0.76 6.91
CA PHE A 76 -4.58 -0.88 5.79
C PHE A 76 -5.27 -0.64 4.44
N SER A 77 -6.51 -1.12 4.28
CA SER A 77 -7.36 -0.83 3.11
C SER A 77 -7.45 0.68 2.87
N HIS A 78 -7.81 1.46 3.89
CA HIS A 78 -7.91 2.91 3.77
C HIS A 78 -6.60 3.57 3.39
N ILE A 79 -5.47 3.12 3.94
CA ILE A 79 -4.14 3.66 3.64
C ILE A 79 -3.79 3.39 2.17
N VAL A 80 -3.93 2.16 1.70
CA VAL A 80 -3.60 1.79 0.31
C VAL A 80 -4.47 2.54 -0.69
N LEU A 81 -5.78 2.61 -0.45
CA LEU A 81 -6.71 3.35 -1.30
C LEU A 81 -6.41 4.85 -1.30
N LYS A 82 -6.02 5.41 -0.16
CA LYS A 82 -5.57 6.80 -0.06
C LYS A 82 -4.34 7.05 -0.94
N LEU A 83 -3.31 6.19 -0.85
CA LEU A 83 -2.08 6.33 -1.65
C LEU A 83 -2.36 6.34 -3.15
N TYR A 84 -3.34 5.54 -3.60
CA TYR A 84 -3.80 5.56 -4.98
C TYR A 84 -4.45 6.91 -5.35
N ARG A 85 -5.35 7.43 -4.51
CA ARG A 85 -6.04 8.71 -4.75
C ARG A 85 -5.08 9.88 -4.82
N GLU A 86 -4.02 9.87 -4.01
CA GLU A 86 -3.03 10.94 -3.96
C GLU A 86 -2.16 10.99 -5.23
N ASP A 87 -1.66 9.84 -5.70
CA ASP A 87 -0.83 9.77 -6.89
C ASP A 87 -0.91 8.39 -7.57
N ARG A 88 -1.83 8.29 -8.54
CA ARG A 88 -2.06 7.09 -9.36
C ARG A 88 -0.79 6.62 -10.07
N THR A 89 0.01 7.54 -10.58
CA THR A 89 1.27 7.21 -11.26
C THR A 89 2.23 6.59 -10.26
N LYS A 90 2.49 7.26 -9.13
CA LYS A 90 3.42 6.76 -8.11
C LYS A 90 2.96 5.40 -7.57
N PHE A 91 1.66 5.19 -7.42
CA PHE A 91 1.08 3.91 -7.01
C PHE A 91 1.45 2.76 -7.96
N PHE A 92 1.33 2.97 -9.28
CA PHE A 92 1.67 1.92 -10.25
C PHE A 92 3.17 1.71 -10.41
N LYS A 93 3.99 2.76 -10.25
CA LYS A 93 5.45 2.59 -10.15
C LYS A 93 5.83 1.71 -8.96
N ALA A 94 5.16 1.93 -7.82
CA ALA A 94 5.38 1.13 -6.61
C ALA A 94 4.92 -0.31 -6.80
N LEU A 95 3.77 -0.52 -7.45
CA LEU A 95 3.26 -1.86 -7.75
C LEU A 95 4.18 -2.61 -8.70
N HIS A 96 4.82 -1.92 -9.64
CA HIS A 96 5.78 -2.53 -10.56
C HIS A 96 7.00 -3.13 -9.83
N LEU A 97 7.35 -2.63 -8.64
CA LEU A 97 8.44 -3.21 -7.83
C LEU A 97 8.07 -4.55 -7.19
N ASN A 98 6.77 -4.82 -6.97
CA ASN A 98 6.25 -6.09 -6.41
C ASN A 98 4.93 -6.47 -7.12
N PRO A 99 4.96 -6.86 -8.40
CA PRO A 99 3.76 -7.04 -9.22
C PRO A 99 2.84 -8.17 -8.75
N GLU A 100 3.37 -9.14 -8.00
CA GLU A 100 2.62 -10.24 -7.37
C GLU A 100 1.52 -9.75 -6.41
N GLU A 101 1.69 -8.55 -5.86
CA GLU A 101 0.75 -7.91 -4.94
C GLU A 101 -0.54 -7.46 -5.66
N GLY A 102 -0.49 -7.32 -6.99
CA GLY A 102 -1.56 -6.73 -7.79
C GLY A 102 -2.91 -7.45 -7.67
N GLY A 103 -2.90 -8.77 -7.45
CA GLY A 103 -4.12 -9.55 -7.26
C GLY A 103 -4.86 -9.18 -5.97
N ASN A 104 -4.15 -9.15 -4.84
CA ASN A 104 -4.73 -8.81 -3.54
C ASN A 104 -5.19 -7.36 -3.49
N LEU A 105 -4.42 -6.46 -4.10
CA LEU A 105 -4.84 -5.08 -4.29
C LEU A 105 -6.07 -4.97 -5.19
N ALA A 106 -6.19 -5.75 -6.28
CA ALA A 106 -7.39 -5.72 -7.10
C ALA A 106 -8.64 -6.16 -6.33
N TYR A 107 -8.53 -7.14 -5.42
CA TYR A 107 -9.61 -7.52 -4.49
C TYR A 107 -9.98 -6.39 -3.54
N LEU A 108 -8.99 -5.69 -2.98
CA LEU A 108 -9.22 -4.52 -2.13
C LEU A 108 -10.08 -3.48 -2.85
N PHE A 109 -9.66 -3.07 -4.05
CA PHE A 109 -10.37 -2.06 -4.82
C PHE A 109 -11.78 -2.52 -5.20
N ARG A 110 -11.97 -3.83 -5.50
CA ARG A 110 -13.30 -4.39 -5.79
C ARG A 110 -14.21 -4.27 -4.57
N ASN A 111 -13.72 -4.66 -3.40
CA ASN A 111 -14.50 -4.67 -2.17
C ASN A 111 -14.98 -3.26 -1.80
N ASP A 112 -14.15 -2.24 -2.06
CA ASP A 112 -14.50 -0.83 -1.87
C ASP A 112 -15.36 -0.26 -3.02
N ARG A 113 -15.57 -1.01 -4.10
CA ARG A 113 -16.20 -0.54 -5.36
C ARG A 113 -15.55 0.74 -5.86
N PHE A 114 -14.23 0.76 -5.83
CA PHE A 114 -13.46 1.98 -5.90
C PHE A 114 -13.55 2.69 -7.26
N PHE A 115 -13.68 1.95 -8.36
CA PHE A 115 -13.72 2.50 -9.71
C PHE A 115 -15.15 2.57 -10.26
N ASP A 116 -15.55 3.77 -10.70
CA ASP A 116 -16.80 4.00 -11.42
C ASP A 116 -16.70 3.54 -12.89
N ASP A 117 -15.63 3.93 -13.59
CA ASP A 117 -15.32 3.49 -14.96
C ASP A 117 -13.86 3.04 -15.06
N VAL A 118 -13.67 1.73 -14.99
CA VAL A 118 -12.36 1.07 -15.05
C VAL A 118 -11.60 1.37 -16.34
N LYS A 119 -12.30 1.48 -17.47
CA LYS A 119 -11.65 1.69 -18.77
C LYS A 119 -11.16 3.11 -18.90
N LEU A 120 -11.96 4.07 -18.45
CA LEU A 120 -11.55 5.47 -18.38
C LEU A 120 -10.34 5.63 -17.45
N GLU A 121 -10.38 5.00 -16.28
CA GLU A 121 -9.28 5.08 -15.30
C GLU A 121 -7.95 4.59 -15.90
N LEU A 122 -7.95 3.41 -16.52
CA LEU A 122 -6.76 2.88 -17.18
C LEU A 122 -6.29 3.80 -18.32
N ALA A 123 -7.20 4.30 -19.15
CA ALA A 123 -6.86 5.19 -20.26
C ALA A 123 -6.16 6.47 -19.77
N GLU A 124 -6.70 7.13 -18.74
CA GLU A 124 -6.08 8.33 -18.16
C GLU A 124 -4.66 8.08 -17.63
N ILE A 125 -4.43 6.91 -17.01
CA ILE A 125 -3.11 6.55 -16.48
C ILE A 125 -2.11 6.34 -17.62
N LEU A 126 -2.51 5.62 -18.67
CA LEU A 126 -1.65 5.36 -19.83
C LEU A 126 -1.36 6.64 -20.62
N ASP A 127 -2.37 7.48 -20.83
CA ASP A 127 -2.25 8.75 -21.58
C ASP A 127 -1.41 9.80 -20.83
N SER A 128 -1.20 9.63 -19.52
CA SER A 128 -0.33 10.51 -18.74
C SER A 128 1.13 10.49 -19.20
N ASN A 129 1.57 9.43 -19.90
CA ASN A 129 2.96 9.22 -20.35
C ASN A 129 4.02 9.33 -19.22
N LYS A 130 3.61 9.13 -17.96
CA LYS A 130 4.51 9.18 -16.79
C LYS A 130 5.05 7.82 -16.38
N LEU A 131 4.52 6.74 -16.96
CA LEU A 131 4.94 5.36 -16.74
C LEU A 131 5.90 4.92 -17.86
N THR A 132 6.87 4.07 -17.53
CA THR A 132 7.61 3.30 -18.53
C THR A 132 6.71 2.25 -19.18
N GLU A 133 7.16 1.64 -20.27
CA GLU A 133 6.42 0.56 -20.92
C GLU A 133 6.14 -0.61 -19.96
N ASP A 134 7.14 -1.02 -19.18
CA ASP A 134 7.00 -2.09 -18.19
C ASP A 134 6.05 -1.72 -17.04
N GLU A 135 6.11 -0.47 -16.54
CA GLU A 135 5.18 0.03 -15.52
C GLU A 135 3.74 0.10 -16.05
N ALA A 136 3.56 0.46 -17.33
CA ALA A 136 2.26 0.47 -18.00
C ALA A 136 1.69 -0.94 -18.19
N ILE A 137 2.54 -1.94 -18.45
CA ILE A 137 2.14 -3.35 -18.47
C ILE A 137 1.64 -3.79 -17.09
N THR A 138 2.32 -3.41 -16.01
CA THR A 138 1.87 -3.70 -14.64
C THR A 138 0.51 -3.05 -14.35
N ALA A 139 0.31 -1.77 -14.71
CA ALA A 139 -0.97 -1.10 -14.54
C ALA A 139 -2.09 -1.83 -15.32
N SER A 140 -1.83 -2.19 -16.57
CA SER A 140 -2.78 -2.93 -17.41
C SER A 140 -3.13 -4.30 -16.81
N ALA A 141 -2.15 -5.01 -16.26
CA ALA A 141 -2.35 -6.31 -15.61
C ALA A 141 -3.21 -6.19 -14.33
N PHE A 142 -3.00 -5.14 -13.53
CA PHE A 142 -3.82 -4.84 -12.36
C PHE A 142 -5.29 -4.63 -12.76
N PHE A 143 -5.57 -3.76 -13.73
CA PHE A 143 -6.94 -3.48 -14.15
C PHE A 143 -7.63 -4.68 -14.81
N LYS A 144 -6.88 -5.47 -15.60
CA LYS A 144 -7.40 -6.74 -16.14
C LYS A 144 -7.79 -7.71 -15.02
N SER A 145 -6.98 -7.79 -13.97
CA SER A 145 -7.29 -8.61 -12.78
C SER A 145 -8.54 -8.07 -12.07
N TYR A 146 -8.63 -6.76 -11.85
CA TYR A 146 -9.82 -6.13 -11.27
C TYR A 146 -11.09 -6.44 -12.05
N GLU A 147 -11.08 -6.27 -13.38
CA GLU A 147 -12.23 -6.56 -14.25
C GLU A 147 -12.62 -8.04 -14.20
N TYR A 148 -11.64 -8.95 -14.16
CA TYR A 148 -11.90 -10.38 -14.04
C TYR A 148 -12.59 -10.71 -12.72
N ILE A 149 -12.07 -10.20 -11.61
CA ILE A 149 -12.63 -10.45 -10.28
C ILE A 149 -14.04 -9.82 -10.16
N CYS A 150 -14.30 -8.66 -10.76
CA CYS A 150 -15.63 -8.04 -10.74
C CYS A 150 -16.69 -8.81 -11.55
N LYS A 151 -16.28 -9.62 -12.53
CA LYS A 151 -17.18 -10.48 -13.32
C LYS A 151 -17.48 -11.83 -12.67
N THR A 152 -16.77 -12.17 -11.59
CA THR A 152 -16.85 -13.45 -10.87
C THR A 152 -17.60 -13.29 -9.55
#